data_AF-A0A9E0WSS8-F1
#
_entry.id   AF-A0A9E0WSS8-F1
#
_cell.length_a   1.000
_cell.length_b   1.000
_cell.length_c   1.000
_cell.angle_alpha   90.00
_cell.angle_beta   90.00
_cell.angle_gamma   90.00
#
_symmetry.space_group_name_H-M   'P 1'
#
loop_
_entity.id
_entity.type
_entity.pdbx_description
1 polymer ?
#
loop_
_entity_poly.entity_id
_entity_poly.type
_entity_poly.pdbx_seq_one_letter_code
_entity_poly.pdbx_strand_id
1 'polypeptide(L)'
;MGNVFAEIPPPSYWQDFELVTLDLCRKKWGDDYAERNGREGQSQSGVDVFGYNYGAKEQTGVQCKKRKTKLNGVAAPSSSLTTLEIDAEISSAKSFSPDLNRFVIATTGPRDTHLQEYVRLYNHNGHAMKVSLWFWDDYVEALNSNVSLMYRYYDNVLKYRQRYSEDEHYLQMLVVAFDRPAIRTAFHLENRATDFIEAISLLQQAVTTGVLKDKSGHVIDQCRVPKTTSAEIKDIKKKLQSIRAIATEGIKTGRIIEHQTVIEILDRSLQDQLNKLRKDVVEKLNALLKPANIEEIEIREY
;
A
#
# COMPACT_ATOMS: atom_id res chain seq x y z
N MET A 1 9.21 -21.23 16.74
CA MET A 1 8.04 -21.39 17.64
C MET A 1 6.81 -21.01 16.86
N GLY A 2 5.76 -21.84 16.86
CA GLY A 2 4.55 -21.59 16.07
C GLY A 2 3.92 -20.25 16.45
N ASN A 3 3.69 -19.39 15.45
CA ASN A 3 2.94 -18.16 15.65
C ASN A 3 1.50 -18.53 16.01
N VAL A 4 1.11 -18.36 17.28
CA VAL A 4 -0.30 -18.31 17.62
C VAL A 4 -0.89 -17.12 16.86
N PHE A 5 -1.87 -17.39 16.01
CA PHE A 5 -2.61 -16.41 15.25
C PHE A 5 -3.09 -15.28 16.15
N ALA A 6 -2.79 -14.02 15.80
CA ALA A 6 -3.31 -12.88 16.53
C ALA A 6 -4.80 -12.76 16.24
N GLU A 7 -5.62 -12.66 17.28
CA GLU A 7 -6.92 -12.03 17.12
C GLU A 7 -6.69 -10.53 16.88
N ILE A 8 -7.16 -10.05 15.74
CA ILE A 8 -7.03 -8.66 15.34
C ILE A 8 -8.45 -8.10 15.23
N PRO A 9 -8.80 -7.03 15.96
CA PRO A 9 -10.12 -6.43 15.85
C PRO A 9 -10.25 -5.65 14.52
N PRO A 10 -11.45 -5.63 13.92
CA PRO A 10 -11.69 -4.80 12.73
C PRO A 10 -11.54 -3.31 13.04
N PRO A 11 -11.20 -2.47 12.04
CA PRO A 11 -11.06 -1.04 12.25
C PRO A 11 -12.35 -0.38 12.76
N SER A 12 -12.19 0.60 13.65
CA SER A 12 -13.30 1.34 14.26
C SER A 12 -13.92 2.38 13.33
N TYR A 13 -13.24 2.78 12.25
CA TYR A 13 -13.74 3.69 11.24
C TYR A 13 -13.77 3.02 9.88
N TRP A 14 -14.73 3.38 9.03
CA TRP A 14 -14.87 2.75 7.72
C TRP A 14 -13.76 3.20 6.77
N GLN A 15 -13.27 4.44 6.91
CA GLN A 15 -12.13 4.95 6.16
C GLN A 15 -10.86 4.14 6.45
N ASP A 16 -10.64 3.73 7.70
CA ASP A 16 -9.50 2.88 8.06
C ASP A 16 -9.61 1.49 7.44
N PHE A 17 -10.84 0.94 7.35
CA PHE A 17 -11.06 -0.35 6.69
C PHE A 17 -10.75 -0.28 5.19
N GLU A 18 -11.13 0.80 4.51
CA GLU A 18 -10.73 1.03 3.12
C GLU A 18 -9.23 1.18 2.96
N LEU A 19 -8.56 1.90 3.87
CA LEU A 19 -7.10 2.07 3.83
C LEU A 19 -6.37 0.73 4.01
N VAL A 20 -6.76 -0.07 5.00
CA VAL A 20 -6.20 -1.41 5.21
C VAL A 20 -6.48 -2.30 3.99
N THR A 21 -7.67 -2.20 3.41
CA THR A 21 -8.05 -2.95 2.20
C THR A 21 -7.21 -2.56 1.00
N LEU A 22 -6.99 -1.26 0.77
CA LEU A 22 -6.14 -0.76 -0.31
C LEU A 22 -4.73 -1.35 -0.21
N ASP A 23 -4.11 -1.26 0.96
CA ASP A 23 -2.73 -1.73 1.11
C ASP A 23 -2.62 -3.26 1.07
N LEU A 24 -3.65 -3.98 1.52
CA LEU A 24 -3.75 -5.41 1.29
C LEU A 24 -3.87 -5.73 -0.21
N CYS A 25 -4.67 -4.98 -0.95
CA CYS A 25 -4.85 -5.16 -2.39
C CYS A 25 -3.55 -4.92 -3.14
N ARG A 26 -2.84 -3.81 -2.88
CA ARG A 26 -1.52 -3.52 -3.48
C ARG A 26 -0.57 -4.71 -3.37
N LYS A 27 -0.48 -5.29 -2.16
CA LYS A 27 0.37 -6.46 -1.92
C LYS A 27 -0.15 -7.73 -2.60
N LYS A 28 -1.44 -8.01 -2.50
CA LYS A 28 -2.05 -9.24 -3.04
C LYS A 28 -2.08 -9.26 -4.57
N TRP A 29 -2.25 -8.11 -5.19
CA TRP A 29 -2.35 -7.94 -6.64
C TRP A 29 -1.01 -7.67 -7.29
N GLY A 30 0.00 -7.25 -6.52
CA GLY A 30 1.28 -6.79 -7.04
C GLY A 30 1.15 -5.47 -7.81
N ASP A 31 0.17 -4.65 -7.45
CA ASP A 31 -0.18 -3.42 -8.14
C ASP A 31 0.04 -2.20 -7.27
N ASP A 32 1.20 -1.56 -7.45
CA ASP A 32 1.58 -0.33 -6.75
C ASP A 32 0.62 0.83 -7.10
N TYR A 33 -0.10 0.74 -8.22
CA TYR A 33 -1.04 1.76 -8.72
C TYR A 33 -2.50 1.45 -8.37
N ALA A 34 -2.77 0.47 -7.49
CA ALA A 34 -4.11 0.33 -6.95
C ALA A 34 -4.50 1.59 -6.16
N GLU A 35 -5.77 1.99 -6.29
CA GLU A 35 -6.28 3.29 -5.85
C GLU A 35 -7.63 3.15 -5.13
N ARG A 36 -7.93 4.15 -4.28
CA ARG A 36 -9.29 4.37 -3.79
C ARG A 36 -10.07 5.14 -4.85
N ASN A 37 -11.30 4.71 -5.10
CA ASN A 37 -12.15 5.32 -6.11
C ASN A 37 -12.90 6.52 -5.50
N GLY A 38 -12.65 7.73 -6.00
CA GLY A 38 -13.45 8.92 -5.65
C GLY A 38 -13.36 9.41 -4.20
N ARG A 39 -14.08 10.49 -3.90
CA ARG A 39 -14.26 11.06 -2.55
C ARG A 39 -15.66 10.76 -2.01
N GLU A 40 -15.83 10.83 -0.69
CA GLU A 40 -17.14 10.78 -0.02
C GLU A 40 -18.17 11.67 -0.75
N GLY A 41 -19.29 11.08 -1.18
CA GLY A 41 -20.39 11.77 -1.85
C GLY A 41 -20.34 11.77 -3.39
N GLN A 42 -19.32 11.18 -4.00
CA GLN A 42 -19.31 10.93 -5.46
C GLN A 42 -19.97 9.58 -5.77
N SER A 43 -20.57 9.46 -6.95
CA SER A 43 -21.07 8.17 -7.45
C SER A 43 -19.88 7.25 -7.73
N GLN A 44 -19.54 6.38 -6.77
CA GLN A 44 -18.39 5.47 -6.84
C GLN A 44 -18.71 4.13 -7.55
N SER A 45 -19.86 4.01 -8.21
CA SER A 45 -20.32 2.76 -8.84
C SER A 45 -20.23 1.52 -7.92
N GLY A 46 -20.31 1.72 -6.59
CA GLY A 46 -20.16 0.65 -5.61
C GLY A 46 -18.78 -0.03 -5.61
N VAL A 47 -17.72 0.71 -5.94
CA VAL A 47 -16.33 0.24 -5.87
C VAL A 47 -15.53 1.27 -5.09
N ASP A 48 -14.98 0.89 -3.93
CA ASP A 48 -14.19 1.77 -3.07
C ASP A 48 -12.69 1.70 -3.38
N VAL A 49 -12.20 0.52 -3.80
CA VAL A 49 -10.80 0.26 -4.19
C VAL A 49 -10.78 -0.46 -5.53
N PHE A 50 -9.88 -0.09 -6.43
CA PHE A 50 -9.69 -0.78 -7.71
C PHE A 50 -8.21 -0.86 -8.09
N GLY A 51 -7.89 -1.81 -8.96
CA GLY A 51 -6.56 -2.03 -9.49
C GLY A 51 -6.48 -3.26 -10.37
N TYR A 52 -5.28 -3.59 -10.83
CA TYR A 52 -5.02 -4.73 -11.68
C TYR A 52 -4.36 -5.86 -10.88
N ASN A 53 -5.00 -7.02 -10.80
CA ASN A 53 -4.40 -8.19 -10.18
C ASN A 53 -3.47 -8.89 -11.19
N TYR A 54 -2.16 -8.61 -11.11
CA TYR A 54 -1.16 -9.16 -12.03
C TYR A 54 -1.04 -10.68 -11.94
N GLY A 55 -1.22 -11.26 -10.75
CA GLY A 55 -1.17 -12.70 -10.54
C GLY A 55 -2.30 -13.44 -11.27
N ALA A 56 -3.51 -12.88 -11.22
CA ALA A 56 -4.68 -13.44 -11.91
C ALA A 56 -4.93 -12.86 -13.32
N LYS A 57 -4.19 -11.81 -13.71
CA LYS A 57 -4.33 -11.05 -14.96
C LYS A 57 -5.73 -10.47 -15.16
N GLU A 58 -6.29 -9.84 -14.12
CA GLU A 58 -7.68 -9.41 -14.11
C GLU A 58 -7.87 -8.01 -13.48
N GLN A 59 -8.74 -7.19 -14.06
CA GLN A 59 -9.20 -5.93 -13.46
C GLN A 59 -10.10 -6.26 -12.26
N THR A 60 -9.73 -5.76 -11.07
CA THR A 60 -10.40 -6.09 -9.82
C THR A 60 -10.86 -4.83 -9.09
N GLY A 61 -12.12 -4.83 -8.66
CA GLY A 61 -12.68 -3.82 -7.77
C GLY A 61 -13.11 -4.42 -6.43
N VAL A 62 -13.09 -3.62 -5.37
CA VAL A 62 -13.47 -4.01 -4.01
C VAL A 62 -14.46 -2.99 -3.46
N GLN A 63 -15.59 -3.46 -2.92
CA GLN A 63 -16.47 -2.68 -2.06
C GLN A 63 -16.25 -3.10 -0.60
N CYS A 64 -15.95 -2.13 0.25
CA CYS A 64 -15.82 -2.28 1.68
C CYS A 64 -17.18 -2.07 2.36
N LYS A 65 -17.58 -3.04 3.19
CA LYS A 65 -18.78 -3.00 4.04
C LYS A 65 -18.40 -3.22 5.48
N LYS A 66 -18.18 -2.12 6.19
CA LYS A 66 -17.97 -2.16 7.64
C LYS A 66 -19.30 -2.50 8.35
N ARG A 67 -19.26 -3.53 9.20
CA ARG A 67 -20.34 -3.91 10.11
C ARG A 67 -20.05 -3.37 11.50
N LYS A 68 -21.09 -3.11 12.28
CA LYS A 68 -20.94 -2.73 13.69
C LYS A 68 -20.50 -3.96 14.48
N THR A 69 -19.23 -4.00 14.88
CA THR A 69 -18.73 -5.01 15.83
C THR A 69 -19.34 -4.74 17.19
N LYS A 70 -19.99 -5.74 17.80
CA LYS A 70 -20.49 -5.64 19.17
C LYS A 70 -19.39 -6.05 20.15
N LEU A 71 -19.09 -5.18 21.12
CA LEU A 71 -18.65 -5.67 22.43
C LEU A 71 -19.86 -6.38 23.06
N ASN A 72 -19.70 -7.63 23.51
CA ASN A 72 -20.63 -8.36 24.39
C ASN A 72 -21.77 -9.18 23.74
N GLY A 73 -21.49 -9.95 22.68
CA GLY A 73 -22.06 -11.31 22.51
C GLY A 73 -23.54 -11.50 22.13
N VAL A 74 -24.38 -10.47 21.97
CA VAL A 74 -25.77 -10.66 21.51
C VAL A 74 -25.87 -10.31 20.04
N ALA A 75 -26.23 -11.22 19.13
CA ALA A 75 -26.42 -10.91 17.71
C ALA A 75 -27.51 -9.82 17.52
N ALA A 76 -27.19 -8.72 16.81
CA ALA A 76 -28.23 -7.87 16.23
C ALA A 76 -28.43 -8.32 14.78
N PRO A 77 -29.63 -8.15 14.21
CA PRO A 77 -29.89 -8.46 12.80
C PRO A 77 -29.05 -7.67 11.77
N SER A 78 -28.13 -6.79 12.17
CA SER A 78 -27.31 -5.92 11.30
C SER A 78 -25.80 -6.22 11.28
N SER A 79 -25.35 -7.35 11.87
CA SER A 79 -23.93 -7.73 11.93
C SER A 79 -23.42 -8.50 10.72
N SER A 80 -24.30 -9.08 9.90
CA SER A 80 -23.96 -9.87 8.72
C SER A 80 -24.38 -9.16 7.43
N LEU A 81 -23.60 -9.38 6.38
CA LEU A 81 -23.95 -9.03 5.00
C LEU A 81 -25.14 -9.90 4.56
N THR A 82 -26.05 -9.35 3.75
CA THR A 82 -27.20 -10.09 3.21
C THR A 82 -27.04 -10.36 1.72
N THR A 83 -27.74 -11.35 1.19
CA THR A 83 -27.75 -11.65 -0.26
C THR A 83 -28.34 -10.49 -1.08
N LEU A 84 -29.35 -9.80 -0.55
CA LEU A 84 -29.92 -8.60 -1.18
C LEU A 84 -28.91 -7.45 -1.27
N GLU A 85 -28.13 -7.23 -0.22
CA GLU A 85 -27.02 -6.27 -0.28
C GLU A 85 -25.99 -6.71 -1.33
N ILE A 86 -25.62 -8.00 -1.37
CA ILE A 86 -24.69 -8.53 -2.38
C ILE A 86 -25.19 -8.23 -3.80
N ASP A 87 -26.47 -8.50 -4.09
CA ASP A 87 -27.06 -8.25 -5.41
C ASP A 87 -27.08 -6.76 -5.78
N ALA A 88 -27.34 -5.89 -4.80
CA ALA A 88 -27.30 -4.45 -4.97
C ALA A 88 -25.88 -3.97 -5.30
N GLU A 89 -24.87 -4.44 -4.57
CA GLU A 89 -23.47 -4.09 -4.84
C GLU A 89 -23.00 -4.63 -6.21
N ILE A 90 -23.35 -5.87 -6.55
CA ILE A 90 -23.06 -6.46 -7.87
C ILE A 90 -23.67 -5.61 -8.98
N SER A 91 -24.92 -5.16 -8.81
CA SER A 91 -25.63 -4.35 -9.80
C SER A 91 -24.99 -2.98 -9.97
N SER A 92 -24.52 -2.37 -8.88
CA SER A 92 -23.78 -1.10 -8.90
C SER A 92 -22.44 -1.26 -9.63
N ALA A 93 -21.66 -2.29 -9.28
CA ALA A 93 -20.34 -2.55 -9.83
C ALA A 93 -20.34 -2.84 -11.33
N LYS A 94 -21.45 -3.33 -11.90
CA LYS A 94 -21.61 -3.50 -13.36
C LYS A 94 -21.56 -2.18 -14.15
N SER A 95 -21.74 -1.04 -13.48
CA SER A 95 -21.61 0.29 -14.10
C SER A 95 -20.19 0.86 -14.04
N PHE A 96 -19.26 0.15 -13.38
CA PHE A 96 -17.87 0.57 -13.28
C PHE A 96 -17.18 0.49 -14.65
N SER A 97 -16.46 1.55 -15.02
CA SER A 97 -15.76 1.64 -16.31
C SER A 97 -14.27 1.92 -16.09
N PRO A 98 -13.36 1.13 -16.68
CA PRO A 98 -13.61 -0.04 -17.53
C PRO A 98 -14.20 -1.24 -16.75
N ASP A 99 -14.87 -2.15 -17.46
CA ASP A 99 -15.53 -3.33 -16.86
C ASP A 99 -14.57 -4.14 -15.97
N LEU A 100 -15.07 -4.57 -14.80
CA LEU A 100 -14.34 -5.43 -13.88
C LEU A 100 -14.42 -6.90 -14.31
N ASN A 101 -13.28 -7.59 -14.26
CA ASN A 101 -13.26 -9.05 -14.36
C ASN A 101 -13.67 -9.70 -13.03
N ARG A 102 -13.26 -9.08 -11.91
CA ARG A 102 -13.62 -9.52 -10.56
C ARG A 102 -14.10 -8.36 -9.70
N PHE A 103 -15.19 -8.61 -8.97
CA PHE A 103 -15.69 -7.74 -7.93
C PHE A 103 -15.65 -8.43 -6.58
N VAL A 104 -15.01 -7.80 -5.60
CA VAL A 104 -14.86 -8.31 -4.25
C VAL A 104 -15.74 -7.51 -3.31
N ILE A 105 -16.56 -8.17 -2.51
CA ILE A 105 -17.25 -7.53 -1.40
C ILE A 105 -16.49 -7.90 -0.13
N ALA A 106 -15.79 -6.91 0.42
CA ALA A 106 -15.04 -7.04 1.65
C ALA A 106 -15.89 -6.58 2.84
N THR A 107 -15.93 -7.36 3.93
CA THR A 107 -16.71 -7.01 5.11
C THR A 107 -15.95 -7.29 6.40
N THR A 108 -16.18 -6.44 7.41
CA THR A 108 -15.67 -6.67 8.78
C THR A 108 -16.51 -7.68 9.57
N GLY A 109 -17.50 -8.32 8.93
CA GLY A 109 -18.28 -9.42 9.50
C GLY A 109 -17.53 -10.77 9.43
N PRO A 110 -17.95 -11.75 10.24
CA PRO A 110 -17.36 -13.10 10.23
C PRO A 110 -17.75 -13.87 8.96
N ARG A 111 -16.98 -14.90 8.62
CA ARG A 111 -17.31 -15.86 7.54
C ARG A 111 -18.73 -16.40 7.69
N ASP A 112 -19.43 -16.45 6.56
CA ASP A 112 -20.80 -16.95 6.46
C ASP A 112 -20.94 -17.97 5.32
N THR A 113 -21.29 -19.20 5.67
CA THR A 113 -21.36 -20.34 4.73
C THR A 113 -22.48 -20.16 3.70
N HIS A 114 -23.59 -19.53 4.07
CA HIS A 114 -24.72 -19.27 3.19
C HIS A 114 -24.37 -18.21 2.15
N LEU A 115 -23.72 -17.11 2.55
CA LEU A 115 -23.26 -16.09 1.60
C LEU A 115 -22.17 -16.62 0.65
N GLN A 116 -21.26 -17.45 1.17
CA GLN A 116 -20.25 -18.10 0.34
C GLN A 116 -20.89 -19.03 -0.69
N GLU A 117 -21.88 -19.83 -0.30
CA GLU A 117 -22.64 -20.68 -1.24
C GLU A 117 -23.36 -19.84 -2.28
N TYR A 118 -24.04 -18.78 -1.86
CA TYR A 118 -24.72 -17.85 -2.75
C TYR A 118 -23.79 -17.31 -3.84
N VAL A 119 -22.61 -16.81 -3.47
CA VAL A 119 -21.62 -16.29 -4.42
C VAL A 119 -21.00 -17.40 -5.30
N ARG A 120 -20.83 -18.62 -4.77
CA ARG A 120 -20.40 -19.76 -5.59
C ARG A 120 -21.41 -20.08 -6.70
N LEU A 121 -22.71 -20.11 -6.35
CA LEU A 121 -23.79 -20.35 -7.32
C LEU A 121 -23.89 -19.21 -8.34
N TYR A 122 -23.82 -17.95 -7.90
CA TYR A 122 -23.75 -16.80 -8.79
C TYR A 122 -22.61 -16.96 -9.81
N ASN A 123 -21.39 -17.29 -9.36
CA ASN A 123 -20.24 -17.45 -10.24
C ASN A 123 -20.35 -18.62 -11.23
N HIS A 124 -21.10 -19.66 -10.87
CA HIS A 124 -21.36 -20.82 -11.72
C HIS A 124 -22.28 -20.49 -12.90
N ASN A 125 -23.18 -19.49 -12.75
CA ASN A 125 -24.16 -19.09 -13.76
C ASN A 125 -23.59 -18.33 -14.98
N GLY A 126 -22.30 -18.48 -15.27
CA GLY A 126 -21.71 -17.95 -16.52
C GLY A 126 -21.55 -16.43 -16.59
N HIS A 127 -21.72 -15.69 -15.49
CA HIS A 127 -21.50 -14.24 -15.48
C HIS A 127 -20.04 -13.89 -15.82
N ALA A 128 -19.87 -12.82 -16.61
CA ALA A 128 -18.58 -12.29 -17.05
C ALA A 128 -17.76 -11.75 -15.87
N MET A 129 -18.37 -10.89 -15.03
CA MET A 129 -17.77 -10.42 -13.79
C MET A 129 -17.94 -11.47 -12.70
N LYS A 130 -16.82 -12.00 -12.19
CA LYS A 130 -16.80 -12.93 -11.04
C LYS A 130 -16.90 -12.16 -9.72
N VAL A 131 -17.57 -12.74 -8.74
CA VAL A 131 -17.76 -12.15 -7.42
C VAL A 131 -16.98 -12.91 -6.37
N SER A 132 -16.41 -12.24 -5.38
CA SER A 132 -15.73 -12.88 -4.25
C SER A 132 -16.09 -12.17 -2.95
N LEU A 133 -16.12 -12.91 -1.84
CA LEU A 133 -16.34 -12.35 -0.51
C LEU A 133 -15.04 -12.40 0.28
N TRP A 134 -14.65 -11.28 0.88
CA TRP A 134 -13.61 -11.25 1.90
C TRP A 134 -14.25 -10.90 3.24
N PHE A 135 -14.14 -11.79 4.20
CA PHE A 135 -14.61 -11.62 5.55
C PHE A 135 -13.48 -11.15 6.45
N TRP A 136 -13.82 -10.72 7.66
CA TRP A 136 -12.80 -10.27 8.60
C TRP A 136 -11.77 -11.35 8.89
N ASP A 137 -12.17 -12.62 8.98
CA ASP A 137 -11.26 -13.76 9.12
C ASP A 137 -10.17 -13.80 8.04
N ASP A 138 -10.53 -13.49 6.77
CA ASP A 138 -9.57 -13.42 5.66
C ASP A 138 -8.57 -12.26 5.85
N TYR A 139 -9.01 -11.13 6.40
CA TYR A 139 -8.12 -10.03 6.78
C TYR A 139 -7.23 -10.43 7.94
N VAL A 140 -7.73 -11.10 8.96
CA VAL A 140 -6.90 -11.55 10.08
C VAL A 140 -5.82 -12.52 9.59
N GLU A 141 -6.15 -13.42 8.65
CA GLU A 141 -5.17 -14.31 8.03
C GLU A 141 -4.10 -13.53 7.26
N ALA A 142 -4.52 -12.60 6.41
CA ALA A 142 -3.62 -11.77 5.64
C ALA A 142 -2.73 -10.88 6.52
N LEU A 143 -3.29 -10.23 7.54
CA LEU A 143 -2.57 -9.36 8.47
C LEU A 143 -1.55 -10.15 9.29
N ASN A 144 -1.91 -11.32 9.82
CA ASN A 144 -0.97 -12.18 10.54
C ASN A 144 0.19 -12.67 9.65
N SER A 145 -0.04 -12.80 8.35
CA SER A 145 1.01 -13.14 7.38
C SER A 145 1.84 -11.94 6.93
N ASN A 146 1.44 -10.70 7.27
CA ASN A 146 2.07 -9.48 6.80
C ASN A 146 2.56 -8.58 7.95
N VAL A 147 3.82 -8.77 8.32
CA VAL A 147 4.48 -8.04 9.41
C VAL A 147 4.43 -6.52 9.20
N SER A 148 4.69 -6.06 7.98
CA SER A 148 4.64 -4.63 7.62
C SER A 148 3.26 -4.00 7.88
N LEU A 149 2.16 -4.68 7.50
CA LEU A 149 0.81 -4.17 7.79
C LEU A 149 0.47 -4.21 9.28
N MET A 150 0.95 -5.22 10.02
CA MET A 150 0.78 -5.29 11.47
C MET A 150 1.47 -4.13 12.19
N TYR A 151 2.69 -3.78 11.80
CA TYR A 151 3.40 -2.64 12.38
C TYR A 151 2.69 -1.32 12.11
N ARG A 152 2.19 -1.14 10.89
CA ARG A 152 1.55 0.11 10.47
C ARG A 152 0.17 0.35 11.08
N TYR A 153 -0.68 -0.67 11.12
CA TYR A 153 -2.10 -0.52 11.49
C TYR A 153 -2.44 -1.07 12.87
N TYR A 154 -1.65 -2.03 13.38
CA TYR A 154 -1.96 -2.81 14.57
C TYR A 154 -0.78 -2.89 15.54
N ASP A 155 -0.01 -1.80 15.65
CA ASP A 155 1.11 -1.69 16.57
C ASP A 155 0.70 -1.95 18.02
N ASN A 156 -0.53 -1.61 18.38
CA ASN A 156 -1.16 -1.87 19.67
C ASN A 156 -1.30 -3.37 19.95
N VAL A 157 -1.67 -4.17 18.95
CA VAL A 157 -1.74 -5.63 19.05
C VAL A 157 -0.34 -6.19 19.24
N LEU A 158 0.66 -5.69 18.49
CA LEU A 158 2.05 -6.10 18.65
C LEU A 158 2.59 -5.74 20.05
N LYS A 159 2.30 -4.54 20.55
CA LYS A 159 2.70 -4.07 21.88
C LYS A 159 2.07 -4.91 22.99
N TYR A 160 0.76 -5.16 22.90
CA TYR A 160 0.04 -6.01 23.85
C TYR A 160 0.64 -7.42 23.93
N ARG A 161 1.02 -7.98 22.77
CA ARG A 161 1.65 -9.30 22.68
C ARG A 161 3.15 -9.31 22.98
N GLN A 162 3.74 -8.15 23.34
CA GLN A 162 5.18 -7.99 23.57
C GLN A 162 6.04 -8.38 22.37
N ARG A 163 5.54 -8.13 21.16
CA ARG A 163 6.22 -8.41 19.87
C ARG A 163 6.60 -7.17 19.09
N TYR A 164 6.26 -5.99 19.60
CA TYR A 164 6.58 -4.73 18.94
C TYR A 164 8.04 -4.33 19.19
N SER A 165 8.77 -4.04 18.12
CA SER A 165 10.10 -3.42 18.17
C SER A 165 10.06 -2.04 17.50
N GLU A 166 10.56 -1.00 18.19
CA GLU A 166 10.67 0.35 17.63
C GLU A 166 11.62 0.36 16.41
N ASP A 167 12.73 -0.35 16.50
CA ASP A 167 13.73 -0.43 15.42
C ASP A 167 13.16 -1.19 14.21
N GLU A 168 12.43 -2.29 14.45
CA GLU A 168 11.79 -3.03 13.35
C GLU A 168 10.68 -2.20 12.69
N HIS A 169 9.86 -1.50 13.47
CA HIS A 169 8.85 -0.59 12.91
C HIS A 169 9.51 0.48 12.03
N TYR A 170 10.61 1.08 12.49
CA TYR A 170 11.36 2.04 11.69
C TYR A 170 11.83 1.43 10.36
N LEU A 171 12.40 0.22 10.39
CA LEU A 171 12.84 -0.47 9.16
C LEU A 171 11.66 -0.82 8.24
N GLN A 172 10.53 -1.29 8.78
CA GLN A 172 9.31 -1.59 8.01
C GLN A 172 8.74 -0.33 7.36
N MET A 173 8.71 0.80 8.07
CA MET A 173 8.30 2.09 7.52
C MET A 173 9.26 2.53 6.41
N LEU A 174 10.57 2.30 6.56
CA LEU A 174 11.53 2.57 5.49
C LEU A 174 11.28 1.69 4.26
N VAL A 175 10.93 0.42 4.41
CA VAL A 175 10.56 -0.43 3.25
C VAL A 175 9.40 0.19 2.49
N VAL A 176 8.31 0.56 3.19
CA VAL A 176 7.15 1.22 2.58
C VAL A 176 7.53 2.57 1.98
N ALA A 177 8.44 3.31 2.61
CA ALA A 177 8.91 4.57 2.10
C ALA A 177 9.67 4.37 0.78
N PHE A 178 10.65 3.49 0.73
CA PHE A 178 11.52 3.30 -0.43
C PHE A 178 10.89 2.49 -1.57
N ASP A 179 9.78 1.81 -1.30
CA ASP A 179 8.90 1.22 -2.30
C ASP A 179 8.13 2.30 -3.09
N ARG A 180 8.81 2.95 -4.04
CA ARG A 180 8.20 3.95 -4.95
C ARG A 180 8.97 4.08 -6.28
N PRO A 181 8.31 4.59 -7.35
CA PRO A 181 8.95 4.82 -8.65
C PRO A 181 10.25 5.63 -8.57
N ALA A 182 10.28 6.69 -7.75
CA ALA A 182 11.45 7.53 -7.50
C ALA A 182 12.68 6.79 -6.96
N ILE A 183 12.53 5.52 -6.56
CA ILE A 183 13.63 4.61 -6.20
C ILE A 183 13.74 3.47 -7.21
N ARG A 184 12.63 2.83 -7.57
CA ARG A 184 12.60 1.62 -8.42
C ARG A 184 12.88 1.85 -9.90
N THR A 185 12.52 3.00 -10.47
CA THR A 185 12.49 3.25 -11.93
C THR A 185 13.70 4.04 -12.39
N ALA A 186 14.42 3.63 -13.44
CA ALA A 186 15.56 4.41 -13.96
C ALA A 186 15.19 5.89 -14.21
N PHE A 187 16.10 6.84 -13.90
CA PHE A 187 15.74 8.27 -13.85
C PHE A 187 15.14 8.80 -15.15
N HIS A 188 15.62 8.37 -16.31
CA HIS A 188 15.11 8.77 -17.62
C HIS A 188 13.68 8.29 -17.95
N LEU A 189 13.14 7.36 -17.15
CA LEU A 189 11.77 6.86 -17.26
C LEU A 189 10.82 7.53 -16.26
N GLU A 190 11.30 8.50 -15.47
CA GLU A 190 10.44 9.33 -14.63
C GLU A 190 9.59 10.26 -15.50
N ASN A 191 8.31 10.41 -15.14
CA ASN A 191 7.39 11.25 -15.92
C ASN A 191 7.69 12.75 -15.74
N ARG A 192 8.04 13.17 -14.52
CA ARG A 192 8.28 14.58 -14.13
C ARG A 192 9.41 14.68 -13.10
N ALA A 193 10.37 15.57 -13.36
CA ALA A 193 11.52 15.77 -12.49
C ALA A 193 11.13 16.47 -11.17
N THR A 194 10.12 17.34 -11.21
CA THR A 194 9.56 18.01 -10.02
C THR A 194 8.91 17.03 -9.06
N ASP A 195 8.09 16.11 -9.58
CA ASP A 195 7.47 15.02 -8.79
C ASP A 195 8.51 14.09 -8.19
N PHE A 196 9.57 13.78 -8.95
CA PHE A 196 10.72 13.03 -8.45
C PHE A 196 11.40 13.75 -7.27
N ILE A 197 11.70 15.05 -7.40
CA ILE A 197 12.33 15.86 -6.34
C ILE A 197 11.47 15.89 -5.07
N GLU A 198 10.16 16.05 -5.22
CA GLU A 198 9.20 16.01 -4.11
C GLU A 198 9.20 14.63 -3.43
N ALA A 199 9.18 13.55 -4.20
CA ALA A 199 9.24 12.19 -3.67
C ALA A 199 10.53 11.92 -2.87
N ILE A 200 11.68 12.41 -3.34
CA ILE A 200 12.96 12.34 -2.60
C ILE A 200 12.90 13.19 -1.33
N SER A 201 12.30 14.38 -1.37
CA SER A 201 12.10 15.22 -0.18
C SER A 201 11.26 14.51 0.89
N LEU A 202 10.16 13.85 0.49
CA LEU A 202 9.34 13.05 1.39
C LEU A 202 10.12 11.86 2.00
N LEU A 203 11.00 11.20 1.23
CA LEU A 203 11.90 10.18 1.77
C LEU A 203 12.85 10.75 2.83
N GLN A 204 13.46 11.91 2.56
CA GLN A 204 14.35 12.56 3.54
C GLN A 204 13.64 12.89 4.84
N GLN A 205 12.40 13.38 4.75
CA GLN A 205 11.55 13.64 5.92
C GLN A 205 11.29 12.35 6.69
N ALA A 206 10.80 11.30 6.01
CA ALA A 206 10.51 10.01 6.65
C ALA A 206 11.73 9.41 7.37
N VAL A 207 12.89 9.37 6.71
CA VAL A 207 14.14 8.87 7.29
C VAL A 207 14.59 9.69 8.50
N THR A 208 14.27 10.99 8.54
CA THR A 208 14.70 11.90 9.61
C THR A 208 13.75 11.94 10.79
N THR A 209 12.44 11.97 10.53
CA THR A 209 11.42 12.23 11.56
C THR A 209 10.68 10.96 11.98
N GLY A 210 10.75 9.88 11.20
CA GLY A 210 9.92 8.70 11.40
C GLY A 210 8.48 8.91 10.95
N VAL A 211 8.19 9.97 10.20
CA VAL A 211 6.83 10.29 9.69
C VAL A 211 6.83 10.19 8.17
N LEU A 212 6.16 9.16 7.66
CA LEU A 212 5.95 8.96 6.23
C LEU A 212 4.66 9.63 5.79
N LYS A 213 4.72 10.43 4.74
CA LYS A 213 3.56 11.13 4.17
C LYS A 213 3.40 10.87 2.68
N ASP A 214 2.17 10.98 2.21
CA ASP A 214 1.85 11.05 0.78
C ASP A 214 2.12 12.46 0.22
N LYS A 215 1.96 12.63 -1.10
CA LYS A 215 2.09 13.94 -1.78
C LYS A 215 1.04 14.97 -1.31
N SER A 216 -0.10 14.52 -0.77
CA SER A 216 -1.14 15.40 -0.24
C SER A 216 -0.88 15.84 1.21
N GLY A 217 0.17 15.31 1.85
CA GLY A 217 0.54 15.59 3.23
C GLY A 217 -0.13 14.70 4.27
N HIS A 218 -0.92 13.70 3.88
CA HIS A 218 -1.50 12.73 4.81
C HIS A 218 -0.42 11.79 5.34
N VAL A 219 -0.51 11.46 6.62
CA VAL A 219 0.40 10.50 7.26
C VAL A 219 0.03 9.09 6.80
N ILE A 220 0.98 8.43 6.15
CA ILE A 220 0.91 7.03 5.72
C ILE A 220 1.28 6.14 6.91
N ASP A 221 2.39 6.45 7.57
CA ASP A 221 2.94 5.68 8.68
C ASP A 221 3.75 6.60 9.61
N GLN A 222 3.78 6.27 10.90
CA GLN A 222 4.52 7.02 11.90
C GLN A 222 5.11 6.10 12.97
N CYS A 223 6.42 6.21 13.15
CA CYS A 223 7.16 5.42 14.12
C CYS A 223 8.19 6.27 14.86
N ARG A 224 8.79 5.69 15.90
CA ARG A 224 9.91 6.31 16.60
C ARG A 224 11.20 6.01 15.84
N VAL A 225 11.99 7.05 15.60
CA VAL A 225 13.33 6.87 15.03
C VAL A 225 14.31 6.27 16.06
N PRO A 226 15.29 5.45 15.63
CA PRO A 226 16.30 4.89 16.51
C PRO A 226 17.07 5.99 17.26
N LYS A 227 17.33 5.76 18.55
CA LYS A 227 18.08 6.73 19.39
C LYS A 227 19.47 7.01 18.84
N THR A 228 20.14 5.98 18.31
CA THR A 228 21.46 6.08 17.70
C THR A 228 21.33 5.85 16.20
N THR A 229 21.64 6.88 15.41
CA THR A 229 21.63 6.75 13.94
C THR A 229 22.83 5.94 13.46
N SER A 230 22.57 4.84 12.75
CA SER A 230 23.60 4.00 12.16
C SER A 230 24.40 4.73 11.07
N ALA A 231 25.54 4.17 10.67
CA ALA A 231 26.37 4.72 9.59
C ALA A 231 25.62 4.69 8.25
N GLU A 232 24.87 3.62 7.99
CA GLU A 232 24.04 3.41 6.80
C GLU A 232 22.95 4.46 6.71
N ILE A 233 22.21 4.75 7.79
CA ILE A 233 21.18 5.79 7.79
C ILE A 233 21.79 7.17 7.56
N LYS A 234 22.95 7.48 8.14
CA LYS A 234 23.67 8.75 7.87
C LYS A 234 24.04 8.87 6.39
N ASP A 235 24.52 7.78 5.80
CA ASP A 235 24.91 7.74 4.39
C ASP A 235 23.69 7.86 3.46
N ILE A 236 22.59 7.17 3.77
CA ILE A 236 21.30 7.30 3.06
C ILE A 236 20.84 8.77 3.09
N LYS A 237 20.83 9.43 4.25
CA LYS A 237 20.46 10.85 4.36
C LYS A 237 21.32 11.74 3.46
N LYS A 238 22.64 11.54 3.45
CA LYS A 238 23.59 12.31 2.62
C LYS A 238 23.35 12.07 1.13
N LYS A 239 23.11 10.82 0.72
CA LYS A 239 22.86 10.47 -0.68
C LYS A 239 21.53 11.00 -1.18
N LEU A 240 20.45 10.87 -0.40
CA LEU A 240 19.16 11.49 -0.74
C LEU A 240 19.27 13.02 -0.91
N GLN A 241 20.05 13.69 -0.05
CA GLN A 241 20.33 15.13 -0.21
C GLN A 241 21.08 15.42 -1.51
N SER A 242 22.05 14.58 -1.87
CA SER A 242 22.83 14.72 -3.09
C SER A 242 21.96 14.51 -4.33
N ILE A 243 21.10 13.48 -4.33
CA ILE A 243 20.13 13.19 -5.38
C ILE A 243 19.22 14.41 -5.61
N ARG A 244 18.64 14.95 -4.53
CA ARG A 244 17.76 16.12 -4.60
C ARG A 244 18.48 17.33 -5.19
N ALA A 245 19.70 17.61 -4.72
CA ALA A 245 20.50 18.74 -5.17
C ALA A 245 20.89 18.63 -6.66
N ILE A 246 21.31 17.46 -7.12
CA ILE A 246 21.67 17.22 -8.52
C ILE A 246 20.46 17.40 -9.43
N ALA A 247 19.31 16.82 -9.07
CA ALA A 247 18.08 16.96 -9.86
C ALA A 247 17.61 18.42 -9.91
N THR A 248 17.61 19.14 -8.78
CA THR A 248 17.24 20.57 -8.74
C THR A 248 18.18 21.44 -9.58
N GLU A 249 19.49 21.22 -9.50
CA GLU A 249 20.45 21.98 -10.31
C GLU A 249 20.36 21.62 -11.80
N GLY A 250 20.07 20.35 -12.12
CA GLY A 250 19.84 19.89 -13.49
C GLY A 250 18.68 20.63 -14.17
N ILE A 251 17.57 20.81 -13.45
CA ILE A 251 16.43 21.63 -13.93
C ILE A 251 16.85 23.09 -14.09
N LYS A 252 17.47 23.67 -13.06
CA LYS A 252 17.87 25.08 -13.05
C LYS A 252 18.83 25.45 -14.18
N THR A 253 19.72 24.53 -14.55
CA THR A 253 20.72 24.73 -15.61
C THR A 253 20.23 24.29 -17.00
N GLY A 254 18.98 23.83 -17.12
CA GLY A 254 18.40 23.36 -18.38
C GLY A 254 18.98 22.03 -18.88
N ARG A 255 19.69 21.27 -18.03
CA ARG A 255 20.20 19.93 -18.34
C ARG A 255 19.13 18.84 -18.21
N ILE A 256 18.07 19.15 -17.45
CA ILE A 256 16.85 18.36 -17.36
C ILE A 256 15.72 19.27 -17.83
N ILE A 257 15.04 18.86 -18.89
CA ILE A 257 13.87 19.55 -19.43
C ILE A 257 12.65 18.69 -19.08
N GLU A 258 11.71 19.28 -18.35
CA GLU A 258 10.46 18.61 -17.99
C GLU A 258 9.40 18.89 -19.06
N HIS A 259 8.80 17.83 -19.59
CA HIS A 259 7.62 17.89 -20.45
C HIS A 259 6.38 17.42 -19.68
N GLN A 260 5.21 17.36 -20.33
CA GLN A 260 3.96 16.98 -19.65
C GLN A 260 3.98 15.55 -19.08
N THR A 261 4.60 14.60 -19.79
CA THR A 261 4.56 13.17 -19.45
C THR A 261 5.92 12.49 -19.43
N VAL A 262 6.99 13.21 -19.79
CA VAL A 262 8.34 12.67 -19.88
C VAL A 262 9.35 13.72 -19.43
N ILE A 263 10.54 13.26 -19.04
CA ILE A 263 11.70 14.13 -18.88
C ILE A 263 12.69 13.90 -20.01
N GLU A 264 13.29 14.98 -20.47
CA GLU A 264 14.40 14.97 -21.42
C GLU A 264 15.68 15.33 -20.67
N ILE A 265 16.68 14.46 -20.76
CA ILE A 265 17.95 14.64 -20.05
C ILE A 265 19.05 14.89 -21.09
N LEU A 266 19.57 16.10 -21.10
CA LEU A 266 20.62 16.52 -22.04
C LEU A 266 22.04 16.14 -21.56
N ASP A 267 22.18 15.80 -20.28
CA ASP A 267 23.44 15.42 -19.64
C ASP A 267 23.39 13.96 -19.17
N ARG A 268 23.99 13.07 -19.96
CA ARG A 268 24.06 11.64 -19.64
C ARG A 268 24.85 11.36 -18.36
N SER A 269 25.87 12.16 -18.07
CA SER A 269 26.66 11.98 -16.84
C SER A 269 25.81 12.27 -15.60
N LEU A 270 24.92 13.27 -15.67
CA LEU A 270 23.97 13.58 -14.60
C LEU A 270 22.99 12.42 -14.37
N GLN A 271 22.46 11.84 -15.46
CA GLN A 271 21.57 10.67 -15.38
C GLN A 271 22.26 9.50 -14.68
N ASP A 272 23.46 9.14 -15.12
CA ASP A 272 24.22 8.02 -14.58
C ASP A 272 24.56 8.25 -13.09
N GLN A 273 24.88 9.49 -12.72
CA GLN A 273 25.13 9.87 -11.34
C GLN A 273 23.88 9.71 -10.46
N LEU A 274 22.71 10.15 -10.93
CA LEU A 274 21.44 9.99 -10.21
C LEU A 274 21.07 8.51 -10.02
N ASN A 275 21.17 7.72 -11.09
CA ASN A 275 20.90 6.28 -11.04
C ASN A 275 21.84 5.57 -10.06
N LYS A 276 23.15 5.87 -10.12
CA LYS A 276 24.14 5.30 -9.20
C LYS A 276 23.84 5.65 -7.74
N LEU A 277 23.55 6.91 -7.44
CA LEU A 277 23.23 7.31 -6.06
C LEU A 277 21.97 6.62 -5.53
N ARG A 278 20.95 6.45 -6.38
CA ARG A 278 19.72 5.71 -6.03
C ARG A 278 20.03 4.25 -5.73
N LYS A 279 20.88 3.61 -6.55
CA LYS A 279 21.35 2.24 -6.34
C LYS A 279 22.03 2.08 -4.99
N ASP A 280 23.01 2.94 -4.73
CA ASP A 280 23.76 2.89 -3.49
C ASP A 280 22.84 3.07 -2.27
N VAL A 281 21.82 3.93 -2.36
CA VAL A 281 20.85 4.13 -1.27
C VAL A 281 20.08 2.85 -0.96
N VAL A 282 19.61 2.14 -1.99
CA VAL A 282 18.92 0.85 -1.81
C VAL A 282 19.86 -0.21 -1.25
N GLU A 283 21.10 -0.30 -1.75
CA GLU A 283 22.10 -1.23 -1.22
C GLU A 283 22.38 -0.98 0.28
N LYS A 284 22.47 0.29 0.70
CA LYS A 284 22.61 0.64 2.12
C LYS A 284 21.39 0.29 2.93
N LEU A 285 20.20 0.46 2.38
CA LEU A 285 18.97 0.09 3.06
C LEU A 285 18.87 -1.44 3.21
N ASN A 286 19.11 -2.21 2.14
CA ASN A 286 19.09 -3.67 2.18
C ASN A 286 20.12 -4.24 3.17
N ALA A 287 21.28 -3.58 3.33
CA ALA A 287 22.26 -3.93 4.35
C ALA A 287 21.72 -3.79 5.80
N LEU A 288 20.73 -2.90 6.03
CA LEU A 288 20.02 -2.77 7.31
C LEU A 288 18.86 -3.76 7.44
N LEU A 289 18.18 -4.09 6.34
CA LEU A 289 17.01 -4.98 6.34
C LEU A 289 17.38 -6.44 6.55
N LYS A 290 18.48 -6.88 5.93
CA LYS A 290 18.92 -8.28 5.93
C LYS A 290 19.16 -8.86 7.34
N PRO A 291 19.88 -8.18 8.26
CA PRO A 291 20.01 -8.67 9.64
C PRO A 291 18.70 -8.75 10.41
N ALA A 292 17.70 -7.95 10.02
CA ALA A 292 16.36 -7.94 10.63
C ALA A 292 15.39 -8.96 10.00
N ASN A 293 15.84 -9.75 9.01
CA ASN A 293 15.01 -10.70 8.26
C ASN A 293 13.77 -10.02 7.61
N ILE A 294 13.95 -8.80 7.14
CA ILE A 294 12.95 -8.04 6.37
C ILE A 294 13.27 -8.18 4.89
N GLU A 295 12.23 -8.33 4.06
CA GLU A 295 12.33 -8.44 2.61
C GLU A 295 13.13 -7.26 2.02
N GLU A 296 14.07 -7.58 1.14
CA GLU A 296 14.92 -6.59 0.48
C GLU A 296 14.14 -5.82 -0.59
N ILE A 297 14.53 -4.57 -0.81
CA ILE A 297 13.94 -3.77 -1.90
C ILE A 297 14.68 -4.09 -3.19
N GLU A 298 13.92 -4.57 -4.18
CA GLU A 298 14.42 -4.78 -5.53
C GLU A 298 14.45 -3.46 -6.32
N ILE A 299 15.50 -3.28 -7.13
CA ILE A 299 15.48 -2.27 -8.17
C ILE A 299 15.17 -2.94 -9.51
N ARG A 300 14.10 -2.47 -10.14
CA ARG A 300 13.67 -2.92 -11.45
C ARG A 300 14.20 -1.90 -12.46
N GLU A 301 15.34 -2.21 -13.06
CA GLU A 301 16.04 -1.42 -14.10
C GLU A 301 17.09 -0.42 -13.57
N TYR A 302 18.35 -0.82 -13.72
CA TYR A 302 19.51 0.09 -13.90
C TYR A 302 20.16 -0.19 -15.25
#